data_AF-A0A359F452-F1
#
_entry.id   AF-A0A359F452-F1
#
_cell.length_a   1.000
_cell.length_b   1.000
_cell.length_c   1.000
_cell.angle_alpha   90.00
_cell.angle_beta   90.00
_cell.angle_gamma   90.00
#
_symmetry.space_group_name_H-M   'P 1'
#
loop_
_entity.id
_entity.type
_entity.pdbx_description
1 polymer ?
#
loop_
_entity_poly.entity_id
_entity_poly.type
_entity_poly.pdbx_seq_one_letter_code
_entity_poly.pdbx_strand_id
1 'polypeptide(L)'
;MRYYEADVVAAYRHDRTGEGLQRLVYSHAYNSLIRAALGLRVRDVNFAAKLIKREVLDACPLVSEGSFIDVELLAKAERRGFRIIQFGVDYFPRSRGVSTLSSGPVILKILRELIALGPEIRASGPRTKPL
;
A
#
# COMPACT_ATOMS: atom_id res chain seq x y z
N MET A 1 -7.94 22.63 7.17
CA MET A 1 -8.63 21.51 6.50
C MET A 1 -7.83 21.06 5.27
N ARG A 2 -6.79 20.22 5.43
CA ARG A 2 -5.93 19.71 4.34
C ARG A 2 -6.48 18.46 3.62
N TYR A 3 -7.60 17.90 4.09
CA TYR A 3 -8.16 16.63 3.59
C TYR A 3 -8.86 16.75 2.24
N TYR A 4 -9.39 17.93 1.89
CA TYR A 4 -10.15 18.13 0.64
C TYR A 4 -9.29 18.13 -0.62
N GLU A 5 -7.96 18.22 -0.46
CA GLU A 5 -7.04 18.29 -1.58
C GLU A 5 -6.31 16.96 -1.86
N ALA A 6 -6.68 15.88 -1.16
CA ALA A 6 -6.08 14.58 -1.40
C ALA A 6 -6.54 13.97 -2.73
N ASP A 7 -5.62 13.32 -3.42
CA ASP A 7 -5.88 12.58 -4.67
C ASP A 7 -6.06 11.08 -4.39
N VAL A 8 -5.43 10.60 -3.31
CA VAL A 8 -5.61 9.25 -2.77
C VAL A 8 -5.83 9.31 -1.26
N VAL A 9 -6.87 8.64 -0.79
CA VAL A 9 -7.15 8.42 0.63
C VAL A 9 -6.99 6.94 0.92
N ALA A 10 -5.90 6.59 1.60
CA ALA A 10 -5.65 5.21 2.05
C ALA A 10 -6.12 5.06 3.49
N ALA A 11 -7.10 4.20 3.74
CA ALA A 11 -7.50 3.95 5.12
C ALA A 11 -6.49 3.01 5.81
N TYR A 12 -6.36 3.11 7.13
CA TYR A 12 -5.59 2.16 7.93
C TYR A 12 -6.33 1.84 9.23
N ARG A 13 -6.05 0.66 9.78
CA ARG A 13 -6.69 0.18 11.01
C ARG A 13 -6.01 0.78 12.23
N HIS A 14 -6.77 1.47 13.08
CA HIS A 14 -6.25 2.02 14.34
C HIS A 14 -5.90 0.91 15.33
N ASP A 15 -6.80 -0.06 15.48
CA ASP A 15 -6.66 -1.13 16.45
C ASP A 15 -6.21 -2.43 15.76
N ARG A 16 -5.03 -2.92 16.15
CA ARG A 16 -4.43 -4.18 15.69
C ARG A 16 -4.34 -5.23 16.81
N THR A 17 -4.87 -4.91 18.00
CA THR A 17 -4.61 -5.65 19.23
C THR A 17 -5.22 -7.05 19.21
N GLY A 18 -6.27 -7.27 18.41
CA GLY A 18 -6.98 -8.55 18.29
C GLY A 18 -6.52 -9.51 17.18
N GLU A 19 -5.55 -9.16 16.33
CA GLU A 19 -5.22 -9.96 15.12
C GLU A 19 -4.08 -10.99 15.30
N GLY A 20 -3.45 -11.02 16.47
CA GLY A 20 -2.37 -11.97 16.81
C GLY A 20 -0.97 -11.50 16.40
N LEU A 21 0.04 -11.87 17.21
CA LEU A 21 1.44 -11.43 17.08
C LEU A 21 2.04 -11.71 15.69
N GLN A 22 1.73 -12.86 15.09
CA GLN A 22 2.27 -13.24 13.78
C GLN A 22 1.86 -12.26 12.68
N ARG A 23 0.59 -11.85 12.63
CA ARG A 23 0.10 -10.89 11.61
C ARG A 23 0.72 -9.52 11.78
N LEU A 24 0.97 -9.11 13.01
CA LEU A 24 1.66 -7.85 13.30
C LEU A 24 3.09 -7.88 12.77
N VAL A 25 3.84 -8.96 13.03
CA VAL A 25 5.21 -9.14 12.52
C VAL A 25 5.22 -9.16 11.00
N TYR A 26 4.35 -9.93 10.34
CA TYR A 26 4.29 -9.98 8.87
C TYR A 26 3.95 -8.61 8.26
N SER A 27 2.94 -7.93 8.80
CA SER A 27 2.57 -6.59 8.34
C SER A 27 3.72 -5.59 8.54
N HIS A 28 4.41 -5.65 9.68
CA HIS A 28 5.55 -4.79 9.95
C HIS A 28 6.72 -5.06 9.01
N ALA A 29 7.12 -6.34 8.85
CA ALA A 29 8.19 -6.75 7.95
C ALA A 29 7.89 -6.34 6.49
N TYR A 30 6.65 -6.55 6.05
CA TYR A 30 6.20 -6.16 4.72
C TYR A 30 6.27 -4.63 4.51
N ASN A 31 5.67 -3.84 5.40
CA ASN A 31 5.70 -2.39 5.26
C ASN A 31 7.14 -1.85 5.33
N SER A 32 8.00 -2.43 6.16
CA SER A 32 9.43 -2.08 6.24
C SER A 32 10.18 -2.44 4.95
N LEU A 33 9.92 -3.60 4.34
CA LEU A 33 10.48 -3.99 3.05
C LEU A 33 10.09 -3.02 1.95
N ILE A 34 8.80 -2.70 1.82
CA ILE A 34 8.30 -1.78 0.79
C ILE A 34 8.87 -0.37 1.00
N ARG A 35 8.94 0.09 2.25
CA ARG A 35 9.56 1.37 2.59
C ARG A 35 11.05 1.41 2.22
N ALA A 36 11.80 0.34 2.47
CA ALA A 36 13.22 0.26 2.11
C ALA A 36 13.41 0.20 0.59
N ALA A 37 12.59 -0.58 -0.11
CA ALA A 37 12.73 -0.78 -1.55
C ALA A 37 12.28 0.44 -2.36
N LEU A 38 11.08 0.96 -2.10
CA LEU A 38 10.48 2.01 -2.95
C LEU A 38 10.52 3.40 -2.32
N GLY A 39 10.78 3.47 -1.01
CA GLY A 39 10.75 4.72 -0.25
C GLY A 39 9.34 5.15 0.18
N LEU A 40 8.32 4.33 -0.10
CA LEU A 40 6.92 4.64 0.17
C LEU A 40 6.66 4.73 1.68
N ARG A 41 6.17 5.88 2.14
CA ARG A 41 5.94 6.17 3.58
C ARG A 41 4.45 6.07 3.94
N VAL A 42 3.93 4.85 3.91
CA VAL A 42 2.54 4.54 4.29
C VAL A 42 2.54 3.59 5.49
N ARG A 43 1.62 3.80 6.44
CA ARG A 43 1.50 3.04 7.70
C ARG A 43 0.95 1.64 7.48
N ASP A 44 0.00 1.51 6.55
CA ASP A 44 -0.54 0.22 6.12
C ASP A 44 -0.85 0.24 4.62
N VAL A 45 0.01 -0.38 3.82
CA VAL A 45 -0.20 -0.44 2.36
C VAL A 45 -1.29 -1.46 1.99
N ASN A 46 -1.41 -2.55 2.75
CA ASN A 46 -2.26 -3.71 2.42
C ASN A 46 -3.74 -3.52 2.75
N PHE A 47 -4.14 -2.38 3.32
CA PHE A 47 -5.54 -2.16 3.61
C PHE A 47 -6.29 -1.81 2.32
N ALA A 48 -7.20 -2.68 1.91
CA ALA A 48 -7.86 -2.57 0.60
C ALA A 48 -8.80 -1.36 0.47
N ALA A 49 -9.27 -0.76 1.57
CA ALA A 49 -10.13 0.41 1.48
C ALA A 49 -9.30 1.65 1.14
N LYS A 50 -9.39 2.06 -0.13
CA LYS A 50 -8.75 3.25 -0.67
C LYS A 50 -9.75 4.00 -1.55
N LEU A 51 -9.79 5.32 -1.40
CA LEU A 51 -10.50 6.21 -2.31
C LEU A 51 -9.48 6.86 -3.23
N ILE A 52 -9.69 6.78 -4.54
CA ILE A 52 -8.70 7.20 -5.54
C ILE A 52 -9.43 8.06 -6.58
N LYS A 53 -8.89 9.24 -6.88
CA LYS A 53 -9.39 10.04 -8.01
C LYS A 53 -9.08 9.33 -9.33
N ARG A 54 -9.98 9.44 -10.31
CA ARG A 54 -9.80 8.84 -11.65
C ARG A 54 -8.47 9.25 -12.29
N GLU A 55 -8.10 10.52 -12.18
CA GLU A 55 -6.84 11.07 -12.71
C GLU A 55 -5.59 10.32 -12.24
N VAL A 56 -5.62 9.77 -11.01
CA VAL A 56 -4.51 8.97 -10.48
C VAL A 56 -4.42 7.64 -11.23
N LEU A 57 -5.55 7.00 -11.53
CA LEU A 57 -5.60 5.73 -12.27
C LEU A 57 -5.16 5.92 -13.72
N ASP A 58 -5.62 7.01 -14.35
CA ASP A 58 -5.24 7.34 -15.74
C ASP A 58 -3.73 7.64 -15.84
N ALA A 59 -3.19 8.33 -14.84
CA ALA A 59 -1.76 8.62 -14.77
C ALA A 59 -0.93 7.39 -14.39
N CYS A 60 -1.49 6.43 -13.63
CA CYS A 60 -0.77 5.27 -13.08
C CYS A 60 -1.25 3.94 -13.67
N PRO A 61 -0.81 3.58 -14.90
CA PRO A 61 -1.09 2.26 -15.44
C PRO A 61 -0.46 1.19 -14.54
N LEU A 62 -1.30 0.26 -14.08
CA LEU A 62 -0.94 -0.82 -13.17
C LEU A 62 -0.72 -2.11 -13.97
N VAL A 63 0.34 -2.85 -13.61
CA VAL A 63 0.71 -4.11 -14.28
C VAL A 63 0.58 -5.30 -13.33
N SER A 64 0.67 -5.06 -12.01
CA SER A 64 0.61 -6.13 -11.02
C SER A 64 -0.77 -6.78 -10.92
N GLU A 65 -0.78 -8.10 -10.77
CA GLU A 65 -1.99 -8.93 -10.73
C GLU A 65 -2.17 -9.58 -9.34
N GLY A 66 -1.53 -9.02 -8.33
CA GLY A 66 -1.43 -9.61 -7.00
C GLY A 66 -1.56 -8.57 -5.90
N SER A 67 -1.22 -8.99 -4.68
CA SER A 67 -1.22 -8.11 -3.51
C SER A 67 -0.20 -6.95 -3.61
N PHE A 68 0.66 -6.95 -4.63
CA PHE A 68 1.56 -5.83 -4.92
C PHE A 68 0.86 -4.63 -5.56
N ILE A 69 -0.39 -4.77 -6.03
CA ILE A 69 -1.12 -3.69 -6.72
C ILE A 69 -1.28 -2.43 -5.88
N ASP A 70 -1.48 -2.58 -4.58
CA ASP A 70 -1.57 -1.46 -3.66
C ASP A 70 -0.23 -0.70 -3.54
N VAL A 71 0.88 -1.45 -3.57
CA VAL A 71 2.23 -0.87 -3.54
C VAL A 71 2.51 -0.14 -4.84
N GLU A 72 2.24 -0.78 -5.97
CA GLU A 72 2.46 -0.22 -7.29
C GLU A 72 1.70 1.10 -7.44
N LEU A 73 0.40 1.09 -7.12
CA LEU A 73 -0.46 2.27 -7.21
C LEU A 73 0.07 3.40 -6.33
N LEU A 74 0.29 3.15 -5.03
CA LEU A 74 0.69 4.21 -4.10
C LEU A 74 2.10 4.74 -4.41
N ALA A 75 3.04 3.87 -4.81
CA ALA A 75 4.39 4.30 -5.15
C ALA A 75 4.43 5.08 -6.47
N LYS A 76 3.67 4.68 -7.49
CA LYS A 76 3.53 5.44 -8.74
C LYS A 76 2.83 6.79 -8.48
N ALA A 77 1.79 6.80 -7.66
CA ALA A 77 1.07 8.02 -7.32
C ALA A 77 1.95 9.04 -6.58
N GLU A 78 2.70 8.61 -5.55
CA GLU A 78 3.63 9.48 -4.81
C GLU A 78 4.69 10.08 -5.75
N ARG A 79 5.25 9.28 -6.66
CA ARG A 79 6.32 9.72 -7.57
C ARG A 79 5.84 10.63 -8.69
N ARG A 80 4.58 10.52 -9.07
CA ARG A 80 3.91 11.45 -9.99
C ARG A 80 3.40 12.72 -9.31
N GLY A 81 3.60 12.85 -8.00
CA GLY A 81 3.28 14.06 -7.25
C GLY A 81 1.86 14.14 -6.74
N PHE A 82 1.09 13.05 -6.79
CA PHE A 82 -0.25 13.01 -6.23
C PHE A 82 -0.22 13.04 -4.70
N ARG A 83 -1.20 13.73 -4.11
CA ARG A 83 -1.32 13.87 -2.66
C ARG A 83 -2.01 12.65 -2.06
N ILE A 84 -1.25 11.88 -1.28
CA ILE A 84 -1.74 10.70 -0.56
C ILE A 84 -1.93 11.06 0.90
N ILE A 85 -3.13 10.83 1.43
CA ILE A 85 -3.43 10.94 2.86
C ILE A 85 -3.78 9.57 3.44
N GLN A 86 -3.55 9.43 4.74
CA GLN A 86 -3.89 8.24 5.48
C GLN A 86 -5.00 8.55 6.49
N PHE A 87 -6.09 7.78 6.44
CA PHE A 87 -7.23 7.96 7.32
C PHE A 87 -7.40 6.76 8.23
N GLY A 88 -7.35 6.99 9.53
CA GLY A 88 -7.55 5.94 10.50
C GLY A 88 -9.02 5.55 10.60
N VAL A 89 -9.33 4.26 10.48
CA VAL A 89 -10.69 3.73 10.66
C VAL A 89 -10.71 2.66 11.75
N ASP A 90 -11.85 2.59 12.44
CA ASP A 90 -12.17 1.48 13.32
C ASP A 90 -12.57 0.28 12.45
N TYR A 91 -11.80 -0.80 12.56
CA TYR A 91 -11.99 -1.99 11.76
C TYR A 91 -12.49 -3.13 12.64
N PHE A 92 -13.67 -3.64 12.30
CA PHE A 92 -14.24 -4.81 12.94
C PHE A 92 -13.70 -6.07 12.25
N PRO A 93 -12.99 -6.96 12.97
CA PRO A 93 -12.42 -8.15 12.37
C PRO A 93 -13.53 -9.04 11.80
N ARG A 94 -13.27 -9.64 10.64
CA ARG A 94 -14.21 -10.62 10.06
C ARG A 94 -14.33 -11.81 11.01
N SER A 95 -15.56 -12.25 11.26
CA SER A 95 -15.87 -13.42 12.08
C SER A 95 -15.56 -14.76 11.39
N ARG A 96 -15.31 -14.77 10.07
CA ARG A 96 -14.99 -15.98 9.28
C ARG A 96 -13.96 -15.68 8.18
N GLY A 97 -13.14 -16.68 7.85
CA GLY A 97 -12.15 -16.67 6.78
C GLY A 97 -10.71 -16.56 7.28
N VAL A 98 -9.83 -17.46 6.82
CA VAL A 98 -8.40 -17.42 7.10
C VAL A 98 -7.73 -16.43 6.14
N SER A 99 -6.86 -15.55 6.64
CA SER A 99 -6.13 -14.61 5.78
C SER A 99 -5.15 -15.34 4.85
N THR A 100 -5.51 -15.47 3.58
CA THR A 100 -4.68 -16.08 2.51
C THR A 100 -3.48 -15.21 2.12
N LEU A 101 -3.45 -13.94 2.54
CA LEU A 101 -2.37 -12.98 2.25
C LEU A 101 -1.00 -13.40 2.83
N SER A 102 -0.96 -14.26 3.85
CA SER A 102 0.28 -14.76 4.45
C SER A 102 0.80 -16.06 3.82
N SER A 103 0.18 -16.52 2.72
CA SER A 103 0.61 -17.76 2.06
C SER A 103 1.95 -17.56 1.37
N GLY A 104 2.89 -18.50 1.53
CA GLY A 104 4.22 -18.45 0.90
C GLY A 104 4.22 -18.10 -0.59
N PRO A 105 3.32 -18.67 -1.44
CA PRO A 105 3.23 -18.32 -2.86
C PRO A 105 2.91 -16.84 -3.11
N VAL A 106 2.08 -16.22 -2.27
CA VAL A 106 1.71 -14.80 -2.38
C VAL A 106 2.92 -13.93 -2.06
N ILE A 107 3.66 -14.27 -1.00
CA ILE A 107 4.89 -13.56 -0.62
C ILE A 107 5.92 -13.63 -1.75
N LEU A 108 6.11 -14.81 -2.36
CA LEU A 108 7.05 -14.96 -3.48
C LEU A 108 6.60 -14.17 -4.72
N LYS A 109 5.29 -14.14 -5.01
CA LYS A 109 4.73 -13.31 -6.10
C LYS A 109 5.02 -11.83 -5.86
N ILE A 110 4.75 -11.32 -4.65
CA ILE A 110 5.05 -9.94 -4.24
C ILE A 110 6.54 -9.62 -4.43
N LEU A 111 7.45 -10.51 -4.00
CA LEU A 111 8.89 -10.27 -4.13
C LEU A 111 9.32 -10.21 -5.60
N ARG A 112 8.77 -11.09 -6.45
CA ARG A 112 9.01 -11.06 -7.90
C ARG A 112 8.49 -9.78 -8.54
N GLU A 113 7.26 -9.37 -8.21
CA GLU A 113 6.66 -8.12 -8.70
C GLU A 113 7.47 -6.90 -8.23
N LEU A 114 7.95 -6.89 -6.99
CA LEU A 114 8.80 -5.83 -6.46
C LEU A 114 10.14 -5.71 -7.22
N ILE A 115 10.78 -6.84 -7.54
CA ILE A 115 12.03 -6.85 -8.28
C ILE A 115 11.81 -6.42 -9.74
N ALA A 116 10.74 -6.92 -10.38
CA ALA A 116 10.43 -6.63 -11.78
C ALA A 116 9.98 -5.17 -11.99
N LEU A 117 9.05 -4.67 -11.17
CA LEU A 117 8.44 -3.35 -11.34
C LEU A 117 9.16 -2.25 -10.55
N GLY A 118 9.96 -2.62 -9.54
CA GLY A 118 10.64 -1.66 -8.67
C GLY A 118 11.54 -0.64 -9.40
N PRO A 119 12.31 -1.02 -10.44
CA PRO A 119 13.09 -0.07 -11.23
C PRO A 119 12.22 0.94 -12.00
N GLU A 120 11.15 0.48 -12.66
CA GLU A 120 10.21 1.35 -13.40
C GLU A 120 9.53 2.35 -12.46
N ILE A 121 9.03 1.85 -11.32
CA ILE A 121 8.43 2.70 -10.29
C ILE A 121 9.46 3.75 -9.84
N ARG A 122 10.72 3.34 -9.60
CA ARG A 122 11.79 4.26 -9.18
C ARG A 122 12.15 5.31 -10.23
N ALA A 123 12.05 4.98 -11.51
CA ALA A 123 12.29 5.90 -12.62
C ALA A 123 11.16 6.91 -12.84
N SER A 124 9.96 6.66 -12.32
CA SER A 124 8.74 7.45 -12.56
C SER A 124 8.75 8.86 -11.95
N GLY A 125 9.79 9.25 -11.19
CA GLY A 125 9.92 10.59 -10.62
C GLY A 125 10.51 10.60 -9.20
N PRO A 126 10.88 11.79 -8.69
CA PRO A 126 11.37 11.95 -7.33
C PRO A 126 10.24 11.70 -6.32
N ARG A 127 10.60 11.29 -5.10
CA ARG A 127 9.63 11.06 -4.02
C ARG A 127 9.02 12.39 -3.58
N THR A 128 7.69 12.50 -3.58
CA THR A 128 7.03 13.57 -2.84
C THR A 128 6.96 13.24 -1.36
N LYS A 129 7.00 14.27 -0.51
CA LYS A 129 6.82 14.08 0.94
C LYS A 129 5.34 13.80 1.20
N PRO A 130 4.99 12.74 1.96
CA PRO A 130 3.64 12.59 2.47
C PRO A 130 3.29 13.79 3.35
N LEU A 131 2.02 14.20 3.28
CA LEU A 131 1.45 15.25 4.13
C LEU A 131 1.17 14.75 5.56
#